data_AF-A0A426S851-F1
#
_entry.id   AF-A0A426S851-F1
#
_cell.length_a   1.000
_cell.length_b   1.000
_cell.length_c   1.000
_cell.angle_alpha   90.00
_cell.angle_beta   90.00
_cell.angle_gamma   90.00
#
_symmetry.space_group_name_H-M   'P 1'
#
loop_
_entity.id
_entity.type
_entity.pdbx_description
1 polymer ?
#
loop_
_entity_poly.entity_id
_entity_poly.type
_entity_poly.pdbx_seq_one_letter_code
_entity_poly.pdbx_strand_id
1 'polypeptide(L)' 'MRKAGRTYCDEYPFASTYQGGTKLPAPQRETTWVSPNENNTQGARITNWRRAERNGPTGAPPARTGVPSALRTPP' A
#
# COMPACT_ATOMS: atom_id res chain seq x y z
N MET A 1 -27.14 7.00 -14.92
CA MET A 1 -25.91 7.63 -14.42
C MET A 1 -25.17 6.62 -13.53
N ARG A 2 -24.04 6.05 -13.99
CA ARG A 2 -23.20 5.19 -13.14
C ARG A 2 -22.65 6.08 -12.03
N LYS A 3 -22.94 5.79 -10.75
CA LYS A 3 -22.25 6.44 -9.63
C LYS A 3 -20.76 6.27 -9.89
N ALA A 4 -20.04 7.36 -10.16
CA ALA A 4 -18.59 7.34 -10.12
C ALA A 4 -18.24 6.81 -8.72
N GLY A 5 -17.82 5.56 -8.64
CA GLY A 5 -17.55 4.91 -7.37
C GLY A 5 -16.55 5.78 -6.63
N ARG A 6 -16.85 6.16 -5.38
CA ARG A 6 -16.06 7.10 -4.58
C ARG A 6 -14.57 6.72 -4.70
N THR A 7 -13.78 7.45 -5.48
CA THR A 7 -12.36 7.18 -5.59
C THR A 7 -11.68 7.62 -4.30
N TYR A 8 -10.71 6.84 -3.83
CA TYR A 8 -9.90 7.17 -2.65
C TYR A 8 -8.51 7.62 -3.12
N CYS A 9 -7.93 8.59 -2.41
CA CYS A 9 -6.52 8.95 -2.60
C CYS A 9 -5.67 7.85 -1.98
N ASP A 10 -4.87 7.16 -2.80
CA ASP A 10 -3.75 6.35 -2.33
C ASP A 10 -2.45 7.14 -2.50
N GLU A 11 -1.51 6.96 -1.57
CA GLU A 11 -0.27 7.72 -1.51
C GLU A 11 0.95 6.83 -1.34
N TYR A 12 2.02 7.11 -2.09
CA TYR A 12 3.34 6.52 -1.91
C TYR A 12 4.40 7.63 -1.69
N PRO A 13 5.26 7.54 -0.66
CA PRO A 13 5.23 6.57 0.42
C PRO A 13 3.96 6.69 1.28
N PHE A 14 3.48 5.57 1.82
CA PHE A 14 2.25 5.56 2.61
C PHE A 14 2.29 6.56 3.76
N ALA A 15 1.19 7.28 3.99
CA ALA A 15 1.06 8.25 5.09
C ALA A 15 1.42 7.69 6.47
N SER A 16 1.30 6.37 6.66
CA SER A 16 1.69 5.68 7.90
C SER A 16 3.20 5.44 8.07
N THR A 17 4.04 5.86 7.12
CA THR A 17 5.50 5.70 7.15
C THR A 17 6.21 6.98 7.54
N TYR A 18 7.49 6.88 7.92
CA TYR A 18 8.28 8.07 8.24
C TYR A 18 8.44 9.01 7.05
N GLN A 19 8.40 8.52 5.80
CA GLN A 19 8.62 9.30 4.58
C GLN A 19 7.32 9.80 3.94
N GLY A 20 6.16 9.29 4.37
CA GLY A 20 4.87 9.62 3.81
C GLY A 20 4.41 11.06 4.10
N GLY A 21 3.26 11.42 3.54
CA GLY A 21 2.73 12.78 3.61
C GLY A 21 3.61 13.75 2.82
N THR A 22 4.00 14.87 3.42
CA THR A 22 4.74 15.96 2.75
C THR A 22 6.24 15.96 3.05
N LYS A 23 6.76 14.90 3.68
CA LYS A 23 8.17 14.87 4.12
C LYS A 23 9.16 14.73 2.97
N LEU A 24 8.78 14.07 1.89
CA LEU A 24 9.56 14.06 0.65
C LEU A 24 9.09 15.19 -0.29
N PRO A 25 9.99 15.73 -1.13
CA PRO A 25 9.62 16.62 -2.23
C PRO A 25 8.54 16.00 -3.13
N ALA A 26 7.69 16.82 -3.72
CA ALA A 26 6.60 16.35 -4.59
C ALA A 26 7.07 15.40 -5.72
N PRO A 27 8.24 15.59 -6.38
CA PRO A 27 8.72 14.65 -7.40
C PRO A 27 9.04 13.24 -6.89
N GLN A 28 9.16 13.05 -5.57
CA GLN A 28 9.46 11.77 -4.93
C GLN A 28 8.24 11.14 -4.25
N ARG A 29 7.05 11.69 -4.51
CA ARG A 29 5.78 11.22 -3.98
C ARG A 29 4.84 10.91 -5.13
N GLU A 30 3.99 9.93 -4.91
CA GLU A 30 2.93 9.58 -5.82
C GLU A 30 1.59 9.66 -5.11
N THR A 31 0.59 10.25 -5.77
CA THR A 31 -0.78 10.27 -5.30
C THR A 31 -1.67 9.88 -6.46
N THR A 32 -2.48 8.85 -6.27
CA THR A 32 -3.35 8.31 -7.31
C THR A 32 -4.76 8.05 -6.77
N TRP A 33 -5.72 8.02 -7.69
CA TRP A 33 -7.12 7.75 -7.37
C TRP A 33 -7.44 6.29 -7.64
N VAL A 34 -7.71 5.54 -6.58
CA VAL A 34 -8.05 4.11 -6.65
C VAL A 34 -9.52 3.87 -6.29
N SER A 35 -10.05 2.72 -6.71
CA SER A 35 -11.39 2.32 -6.30
C SER A 35 -11.45 2.03 -4.79
N PRO A 36 -12.62 2.17 -4.12
CA PRO A 36 -12.75 1.84 -2.70
C PRO A 36 -12.29 0.41 -2.37
N ASN A 37 -12.68 -0.53 -3.22
CA ASN A 37 -12.42 -1.96 -3.00
C ASN A 37 -10.92 -2.26 -3.06
N GLU A 38 -10.24 -1.65 -4.02
CA GLU A 38 -8.80 -1.76 -4.16
C GLU A 38 -8.07 -1.15 -2.96
N ASN A 39 -8.39 0.09 -2.59
CA ASN A 39 -7.78 0.78 -1.45
C ASN A 39 -7.90 -0.05 -0.15
N ASN A 40 -9.10 -0.56 0.12
CA ASN A 40 -9.37 -1.36 1.32
C ASN A 40 -8.63 -2.71 1.28
N THR A 41 -8.60 -3.38 0.12
CA THR A 41 -7.91 -4.67 -0.03
C THR A 41 -6.40 -4.52 0.17
N GLN A 42 -5.80 -3.50 -0.43
CA GLN A 42 -4.38 -3.20 -0.28
C GLN A 42 -4.04 -2.83 1.18
N GLY A 43 -4.81 -1.92 1.79
CA GLY A 43 -4.62 -1.51 3.17
C GLY A 43 -4.72 -2.67 4.18
N ALA A 44 -5.66 -3.60 3.97
CA ALA A 44 -5.79 -4.79 4.81
C ALA A 44 -4.57 -5.71 4.71
N ARG A 45 -4.05 -5.95 3.49
CA ARG A 45 -2.84 -6.76 3.26
C ARG A 45 -1.62 -6.16 3.96
N ILE A 46 -1.39 -4.87 3.79
CA ILE A 46 -0.27 -4.15 4.42
C ILE A 46 -0.37 -4.21 5.95
N THR A 47 -1.57 -3.98 6.49
CA THR A 47 -1.82 -4.04 7.94
C THR A 47 -1.56 -5.43 8.51
N ASN A 48 -2.04 -6.47 7.84
CA ASN A 48 -1.85 -7.85 8.27
C ASN A 48 -0.38 -8.27 8.23
N TRP A 49 0.33 -7.91 7.16
CA TRP A 49 1.77 -8.15 7.04
C TRP A 49 2.54 -7.47 8.17
N ARG A 50 2.29 -6.18 8.44
CA ARG A 50 2.92 -5.43 9.54
C ARG A 50 2.65 -6.03 10.92
N ARG A 51 1.46 -6.61 11.12
CA ARG A 51 1.11 -7.34 12.37
C ARG A 51 1.89 -8.65 12.48
N ALA A 52 2.04 -9.39 11.40
CA ALA A 52 2.80 -10.63 11.37
C ALA A 52 4.28 -10.38 11.69
N GLU A 53 4.89 -9.36 11.09
CA GLU A 53 6.27 -8.98 11.39
C GLU A 53 6.49 -8.55 12.84
N ARG A 54 5.54 -7.82 13.41
CA ARG A 54 5.62 -7.36 14.80
C ARG A 54 5.55 -8.50 15.82
N ASN A 55 4.84 -9.59 15.50
CA ASN A 55 4.49 -10.63 16.47
C ASN A 55 5.40 -11.88 16.45
N GLY A 56 6.40 -11.95 15.55
CA GLY A 56 7.38 -13.05 15.54
C GLY A 56 6.81 -14.45 15.21
N PRO A 57 7.67 -15.44 14.92
CA PRO A 57 7.30 -16.59 14.10
C PRO A 57 6.69 -17.75 14.89
N THR A 58 5.36 -17.81 14.92
CA THR A 58 4.61 -19.09 14.97
C THR A 58 3.72 -19.29 13.73
N GLY A 59 3.91 -18.49 12.67
CA GLY A 59 3.28 -18.70 11.38
C GLY A 59 4.25 -18.35 10.27
N ALA A 60 4.86 -19.38 9.68
CA ALA A 60 5.80 -19.25 8.57
C ALA A 60 5.27 -18.31 7.46
N PRO A 61 6.13 -17.54 6.78
CA PRO A 61 5.71 -16.81 5.58
C PRO A 61 5.22 -17.83 4.54
N PRO A 62 4.05 -17.65 3.89
CA PRO A 62 3.79 -18.43 2.69
C PRO A 62 4.90 -18.09 1.71
N ALA A 63 5.54 -19.16 1.24
CA ALA A 63 6.64 -19.15 0.30
C ALA A 63 6.45 -18.07 -0.77
N ARG A 64 7.42 -17.15 -0.84
CA ARG A 64 7.92 -16.49 -2.06
C ARG A 64 6.95 -16.55 -3.25
N THR A 65 5.79 -15.93 -3.14
CA THR A 65 4.84 -15.79 -4.25
C THR A 65 4.42 -14.34 -4.30
N GLY A 66 5.02 -13.64 -5.26
CA GLY A 66 4.61 -12.30 -5.65
C GLY A 66 4.89 -11.24 -4.59
N VAL A 67 6.11 -10.69 -4.63
CA VAL A 67 6.24 -9.25 -4.34
C VAL A 67 5.15 -8.55 -5.17
N PRO A 68 4.23 -7.77 -4.57
CA PRO A 68 3.23 -7.05 -5.34
C PRO A 68 3.97 -6.24 -6.40
N SER A 69 3.51 -6.31 -7.66
CA SER A 69 4.18 -5.70 -8.82
C SER A 69 4.54 -4.21 -8.64
N ALA A 70 3.97 -3.53 -7.64
CA ALA A 70 4.28 -2.15 -7.25
C ALA A 70 5.66 -1.95 -6.58
N LEU A 71 6.39 -3.01 -6.21
CA LEU A 71 7.74 -2.91 -5.62
C LEU A 71 8.87 -3.37 -6.56
N ARG A 72 8.58 -3.58 -7.85
CA ARG A 72 9.61 -3.61 -8.90
C ARG A 72 9.73 -2.21 -9.49
N THR A 73 10.69 -1.44 -8.99
CA THR A 73 11.10 -0.15 -9.55
C THR A 73 11.50 -0.21 -11.03
N PRO A 74 11.41 0.92 -11.76
CA PRO A 74 11.65 1.05 -13.21
C PRO A 74 13.14 0.86 -13.57
N PRO A 75 13.46 0.51 -14.83
CA PRO A 75 13.60 1.50 -15.92
C PRO A 75 12.48 1.48 -16.97
#